data_AF-A0A5M9JUJ9-F1
#
_entry.id   AF-A0A5M9JUJ9-F1
#
_cell.length_a   1.000
_cell.length_b   1.000
_cell.length_c   1.000
_cell.angle_alpha   90.00
_cell.angle_beta   90.00
_cell.angle_gamma   90.00
#
_symmetry.space_group_name_H-M   'P 1'
#
loop_
_entity.id
_entity.type
_entity.pdbx_description
1 polymer ?
#
loop_
_entity_poly.entity_id
_entity_poly.type
_entity_poly.pdbx_seq_one_letter_code
_entity_poly.pdbx_strand_id
1 'polypeptide(L)'
;MGLLPGQISSTYGLARRGLDAFRGDETPTEEFQMPLWGTVMIASTLFIFMLMDFMVEYTFSRLIPTLVMVESPQEILFDPLTSEDPDAKLDHKGGVEPELLLHLRARAGKGSYLRGIAMYVVKNFVLDLQLSFLSIFLPKILALPIATILCAPFGLAWTHIVISDPSPLPWYSRMPELASIKKVMPATIIYALAREAVYLLPGYLAISFRLFESEPSKMSPQELTTMGIQTASVIILASVLAFLVLIPASVTLARVQASLLAENEESIVPFDRTFGGRVFGRWYLYQGCRYGNDSYDVL
;
A
#
# COMPACT_ATOMS: atom_id res chain seq x y z
N MET A 1 29.66 -29.08 -63.66
CA MET A 1 28.27 -29.33 -63.21
C MET A 1 28.27 -29.12 -61.70
N GLY A 2 27.88 -27.99 -61.12
CA GLY A 2 26.79 -27.08 -61.48
C GLY A 2 25.71 -27.19 -60.39
N LEU A 3 26.00 -26.72 -59.17
CA LEU A 3 25.04 -26.61 -58.07
C LEU A 3 24.87 -25.13 -57.73
N LEU A 4 23.67 -24.62 -57.98
CA LEU A 4 23.21 -23.27 -57.69
C LEU A 4 23.00 -23.08 -56.18
N PRO A 5 23.36 -21.91 -55.62
CA PRO A 5 22.70 -21.39 -54.44
C PRO A 5 22.11 -20.01 -54.78
N GLY A 6 20.85 -20.01 -55.21
CA GLY A 6 20.02 -18.81 -55.28
C GLY A 6 18.81 -19.03 -54.38
N GLN A 7 18.45 -18.00 -53.60
CA GLN A 7 17.31 -17.90 -52.66
C GLN A 7 17.66 -17.92 -51.16
N ILE A 8 18.63 -17.09 -50.73
CA ILE A 8 18.61 -16.53 -49.37
C ILE A 8 19.09 -15.08 -49.48
N SER A 9 18.18 -14.12 -49.70
CA SER A 9 18.39 -12.70 -49.32
C SER A 9 17.21 -11.83 -49.81
N SER A 10 16.03 -11.97 -49.18
CA SER A 10 14.94 -10.98 -49.37
C SER A 10 14.75 -10.07 -48.14
N THR A 11 15.27 -10.43 -46.97
CA THR A 11 15.15 -9.63 -45.74
C THR A 11 16.30 -8.65 -45.51
N TYR A 12 17.47 -8.86 -46.14
CA TYR A 12 18.60 -7.94 -46.04
C TYR A 12 18.44 -6.69 -46.92
N GLY A 13 17.52 -6.68 -47.88
CA GLY A 13 17.26 -5.55 -48.76
C GLY A 13 16.57 -4.37 -48.06
N LEU A 14 15.67 -4.66 -47.12
CA LEU A 14 14.97 -3.63 -46.34
C LEU A 14 15.85 -3.03 -45.25
N ALA A 15 16.62 -3.87 -44.55
CA ALA A 15 17.61 -3.38 -43.58
C ALA A 15 18.71 -2.56 -44.26
N ARG A 16 19.15 -2.96 -45.46
CA ARG A 16 20.13 -2.21 -46.26
C ARG A 16 19.54 -0.95 -46.88
N ARG A 17 18.31 -0.96 -47.40
CA ARG A 17 17.64 0.27 -47.88
C ARG A 17 17.31 1.23 -46.74
N GLY A 18 16.98 0.74 -45.55
CA GLY A 18 16.85 1.57 -44.35
C GLY A 18 18.18 2.21 -43.99
N LEU A 19 19.27 1.43 -43.96
CA LEU A 19 20.61 1.93 -43.67
C LEU A 19 21.16 2.88 -44.75
N ASP A 20 20.83 2.65 -46.02
CA ASP A 20 21.22 3.49 -47.15
C ASP A 20 20.37 4.78 -47.22
N ALA A 21 19.11 4.74 -46.75
CA ALA A 21 18.31 5.95 -46.53
C ALA A 21 18.81 6.79 -45.34
N PHE A 22 19.42 6.15 -44.33
CA PHE A 22 20.13 6.84 -43.23
C PHE A 22 21.49 7.40 -43.64
N ARG A 23 22.17 6.80 -44.63
CA ARG A 23 23.47 7.29 -45.14
C ARG A 23 23.37 8.30 -46.27
N GLY A 24 22.19 8.40 -46.90
CA GLY A 24 21.99 9.10 -48.16
C GLY A 24 21.28 10.44 -48.06
N ASP A 25 21.27 11.11 -46.91
CA ASP A 25 21.10 12.57 -46.77
C ASP A 25 21.32 12.92 -45.30
N GLU A 26 22.58 13.01 -44.87
CA GLU A 26 22.91 13.63 -43.59
C GLU A 26 22.68 15.14 -43.73
N THR A 27 21.44 15.59 -43.61
CA THR A 27 21.25 16.85 -42.88
C THR A 27 21.72 16.57 -41.45
N PRO A 28 22.53 17.44 -40.83
CA PRO A 28 23.00 17.20 -39.48
C PRO A 28 21.77 16.88 -38.65
N THR A 29 21.78 15.75 -37.94
CA THR A 29 20.85 15.58 -36.81
C THR A 29 21.01 16.84 -35.99
N GLU A 30 20.08 17.79 -36.12
CA GLU A 30 19.90 18.82 -35.12
C GLU A 30 19.60 18.02 -33.87
N GLU A 31 20.65 17.79 -33.07
CA GLU A 31 20.49 17.42 -31.69
C GLU A 31 19.40 18.35 -31.18
N PHE A 32 18.25 17.80 -30.80
CA PHE A 32 17.19 18.59 -30.22
C PHE A 32 17.71 19.11 -28.88
N GLN A 33 18.49 20.20 -28.95
CA GLN A 33 19.08 20.89 -27.83
C GLN A 33 17.92 21.66 -27.21
N MET A 34 17.21 21.00 -26.30
CA MET A 34 16.24 21.69 -25.47
C MET A 34 16.97 22.85 -24.81
N PRO A 35 16.47 24.09 -24.94
CA PRO A 35 17.06 25.21 -24.22
C PRO A 35 17.04 24.88 -22.73
N LEU A 36 18.08 25.27 -21.98
CA LEU A 36 18.21 24.94 -20.55
C LEU A 36 16.94 25.31 -19.76
N TRP A 37 16.30 26.44 -20.10
CA TRP A 37 15.02 26.82 -19.47
C TRP A 37 13.93 25.78 -19.70
N GLY A 38 13.91 25.16 -20.88
CA GLY A 38 12.90 24.18 -21.28
C GLY A 38 13.06 22.90 -20.50
N THR A 39 14.30 22.42 -20.36
CA THR A 39 14.62 21.28 -19.50
C THR A 39 14.29 21.56 -18.04
N VAL A 40 14.62 22.75 -17.52
CA VAL A 40 14.28 23.15 -16.13
C VAL A 40 12.76 23.22 -15.93
N MET A 41 12.01 23.80 -16.87
CA MET A 41 10.55 23.88 -16.80
C MET A 41 9.91 22.50 -16.82
N ILE A 42 10.35 21.61 -17.70
CA ILE A 42 9.87 20.22 -17.77
C ILE A 42 10.22 19.48 -16.49
N ALA A 43 11.48 19.53 -16.03
CA ALA A 43 11.92 18.88 -14.81
C ALA A 43 11.16 19.39 -13.57
N SER A 44 10.93 20.70 -13.47
CA SER A 44 10.18 21.30 -12.36
C SER A 44 8.71 20.89 -12.39
N THR A 45 8.07 20.87 -13.56
CA THR A 45 6.67 20.43 -13.71
C THR A 45 6.52 18.96 -13.33
N LEU A 46 7.44 18.10 -13.81
CA LEU A 46 7.47 16.69 -13.46
C LEU A 46 7.70 16.49 -11.95
N PHE A 47 8.60 17.26 -11.35
CA PHE A 47 8.86 17.19 -9.92
C PHE A 47 7.64 17.58 -9.08
N ILE A 48 6.98 18.68 -9.43
CA ILE A 48 5.75 19.13 -8.75
C ILE A 48 4.64 18.09 -8.94
N PHE A 49 4.48 17.55 -10.15
CA PHE A 49 3.51 16.50 -10.43
C PHE A 49 3.76 15.24 -9.59
N MET A 50 5.00 14.76 -9.54
CA MET A 50 5.38 13.60 -8.70
C MET A 50 5.13 13.87 -7.21
N LEU A 51 5.45 15.09 -6.73
CA LEU A 51 5.17 15.47 -5.35
C LEU A 51 3.66 15.48 -5.07
N MET A 52 2.85 15.99 -6.01
CA MET A 52 1.40 16.04 -5.87
C MET A 52 0.80 14.63 -5.89
N ASP A 53 1.21 13.79 -6.83
CA ASP A 53 0.78 12.39 -6.93
C ASP A 53 1.12 11.60 -5.67
N PHE A 54 2.36 11.75 -5.17
CA PHE A 54 2.78 11.17 -3.90
C PHE A 54 1.90 11.63 -2.72
N MET A 55 1.56 12.92 -2.65
CA MET A 55 0.71 13.44 -1.56
C MET A 55 -0.72 12.91 -1.65
N VAL A 56 -1.27 12.81 -2.85
CA VAL A 56 -2.61 12.25 -3.10
C VAL A 56 -2.63 10.77 -2.73
N GLU A 57 -1.68 9.98 -3.23
CA GLU A 57 -1.57 8.55 -2.90
C GLU A 57 -1.38 8.36 -1.38
N TYR A 58 -0.50 9.14 -0.76
CA TYR A 58 -0.28 9.05 0.68
C TYR A 58 -1.56 9.33 1.48
N THR A 59 -2.25 10.42 1.15
CA THR A 59 -3.41 10.86 1.93
C THR A 59 -4.61 9.94 1.72
N PHE A 60 -4.95 9.66 0.47
CA PHE A 60 -6.18 8.94 0.12
C PHE A 60 -6.01 7.42 0.11
N SER A 61 -4.83 6.89 -0.21
CA SER A 61 -4.62 5.45 -0.29
C SER A 61 -4.01 4.85 0.99
N ARG A 62 -3.39 5.66 1.85
CA ARG A 62 -2.76 5.17 3.10
C ARG A 62 -3.36 5.79 4.35
N LEU A 63 -3.31 7.12 4.48
CA LEU A 63 -3.62 7.81 5.72
C LEU A 63 -5.11 7.67 6.09
N ILE A 64 -6.01 8.15 5.23
CA ILE A 64 -7.45 8.14 5.48
C ILE A 64 -7.98 6.71 5.68
N PRO A 65 -7.68 5.73 4.79
CA PRO A 65 -8.16 4.37 4.98
C PRO A 65 -7.70 3.76 6.31
N THR A 66 -6.45 3.97 6.72
CA THR A 66 -5.96 3.43 8.00
C THR A 66 -6.71 4.00 9.19
N LEU A 67 -6.96 5.32 9.19
CA LEU A 67 -7.71 5.98 10.25
C LEU A 67 -9.14 5.43 10.33
N VAL A 68 -9.82 5.33 9.18
CA VAL A 68 -11.18 4.77 9.08
C VAL A 68 -11.24 3.29 9.49
N MET A 69 -10.21 2.50 9.17
CA MET A 69 -10.15 1.07 9.56
C MET A 69 -10.03 0.86 11.07
N VAL A 70 -9.35 1.78 11.74
CA VAL A 70 -9.08 1.75 13.19
C VAL A 70 -10.23 2.37 13.98
N GLU A 71 -10.89 3.39 13.44
CA GLU A 71 -12.07 4.02 14.04
C GLU A 71 -13.16 2.97 14.33
N SER A 72 -13.57 2.87 15.60
CA SER A 72 -14.60 1.93 16.01
C SER A 72 -15.99 2.60 15.97
N PRO A 73 -16.98 2.03 15.25
CA PRO A 73 -18.36 2.53 15.26
C PRO A 73 -19.06 2.46 16.62
N GLN A 74 -18.47 1.79 17.62
CA GLN A 74 -19.12 1.50 18.89
C GLN A 74 -19.10 2.66 19.90
N GLU A 75 -18.24 3.67 19.77
CA GLU A 75 -18.31 4.84 20.66
C GLU A 75 -19.46 5.80 20.30
N ILE A 76 -19.98 5.75 19.08
CA ILE A 76 -21.21 6.51 18.71
C ILE A 76 -22.46 5.88 19.38
N LEU A 77 -22.39 4.64 19.85
CA LEU A 77 -23.52 3.91 20.44
C LEU A 77 -23.57 3.99 21.98
N PHE A 78 -22.49 4.43 22.63
CA PHE A 78 -22.40 4.50 24.09
C PHE A 78 -21.85 5.85 24.57
N ASP A 79 -22.37 6.95 24.03
CA ASP A 79 -22.58 8.09 24.91
C ASP A 79 -23.91 7.81 25.62
N PRO A 80 -23.93 7.35 26.90
CA PRO A 80 -25.18 7.22 27.62
C PRO A 80 -25.70 8.63 27.85
N LEU A 81 -26.47 9.14 26.89
CA LEU A 81 -27.32 10.30 27.08
C LEU A 81 -28.22 9.97 28.27
N THR A 82 -27.86 10.47 29.44
CA THR A 82 -28.82 10.75 30.51
C THR A 82 -29.77 11.80 29.98
N SER A 83 -30.79 11.36 29.25
CA SER A 83 -32.00 12.14 29.02
C SER A 83 -33.15 11.16 28.84
N GLU A 84 -33.95 11.04 29.90
CA GLU A 84 -35.33 10.59 29.83
C GLU A 84 -36.09 11.48 28.82
N ASP A 85 -36.10 11.11 27.54
CA ASP A 85 -37.07 11.66 26.60
C ASP A 85 -37.32 10.65 25.47
N PRO A 86 -38.51 10.02 25.41
CA PRO A 86 -38.78 8.92 24.47
C PRO A 86 -38.98 9.36 23.01
N ASP A 87 -38.88 10.66 22.69
CA ASP A 87 -39.17 11.20 21.34
C ASP A 87 -37.99 11.93 20.67
N ALA A 88 -36.75 11.76 21.16
CA ALA A 88 -35.58 12.29 20.46
C ALA A 88 -35.34 11.53 19.14
N LYS A 89 -35.70 12.16 18.01
CA LYS A 89 -35.28 11.74 16.67
C LYS A 89 -33.75 11.62 16.64
N LEU A 90 -33.24 10.40 16.52
CA LEU A 90 -31.84 10.10 16.26
C LEU A 90 -31.45 10.70 14.90
N ASP A 91 -30.75 11.85 14.91
CA ASP A 91 -30.07 12.37 13.72
C ASP A 91 -28.82 11.51 13.50
N HIS A 92 -28.96 10.41 12.76
CA HIS A 92 -27.83 9.61 12.27
C HIS A 92 -27.06 10.39 11.19
N LYS A 93 -26.32 11.41 11.59
CA LYS A 93 -25.27 12.04 10.76
C LYS A 93 -23.95 11.29 10.90
N GLY A 94 -23.96 10.00 10.57
CA GLY A 94 -22.74 9.24 10.27
C GLY A 94 -22.25 9.57 8.87
N GLY A 95 -21.89 10.83 8.61
CA GLY A 95 -21.30 11.27 7.35
C GLY A 95 -19.80 11.05 7.39
N VAL A 96 -19.32 9.96 6.79
CA VAL A 96 -17.96 9.40 6.91
C VAL A 96 -16.81 10.31 6.42
N GLU A 97 -17.03 11.49 5.82
CA GLU A 97 -15.96 12.15 5.04
C GLU A 97 -15.57 13.61 5.40
N PRO A 98 -16.45 14.53 5.84
CA PRO A 98 -16.00 15.88 6.22
C PRO A 98 -15.66 16.05 7.71
N GLU A 99 -16.35 15.32 8.61
CA GLU A 99 -16.22 15.53 10.06
C GLU A 99 -14.92 14.94 10.63
N LEU A 100 -14.46 13.80 10.12
CA LEU A 100 -13.18 13.21 10.54
C LEU A 100 -12.00 14.14 10.21
N LEU A 101 -11.95 14.68 8.99
CA LEU A 101 -10.87 15.60 8.58
C LEU A 101 -10.93 16.92 9.35
N LEU A 102 -12.12 17.43 9.64
CA LEU A 102 -12.31 18.62 10.48
C LEU A 102 -11.92 18.36 11.94
N HIS A 103 -12.29 17.21 12.50
CA HIS A 103 -11.94 16.80 13.86
C HIS A 103 -10.43 16.56 13.99
N LEU A 104 -9.81 15.88 13.03
CA LEU A 104 -8.36 15.70 12.94
C LEU A 104 -7.65 17.05 12.77
N ARG A 105 -8.15 17.95 11.93
CA ARG A 105 -7.55 19.27 11.75
C ARG A 105 -7.73 20.17 12.98
N ALA A 106 -8.83 20.00 13.72
CA ALA A 106 -9.10 20.71 14.96
C ALA A 106 -8.21 20.21 16.11
N ARG A 107 -8.00 18.89 16.23
CA ARG A 107 -7.23 18.27 17.32
C ARG A 107 -5.72 18.15 17.03
N ALA A 108 -5.33 17.89 15.79
CA ALA A 108 -3.94 17.67 15.38
C ALA A 108 -3.30 18.77 14.50
N GLY A 109 -4.07 19.83 14.17
CA GLY A 109 -3.58 21.01 13.48
C GLY A 109 -3.53 20.93 11.94
N LYS A 110 -3.12 22.04 11.30
CA LYS A 110 -3.14 22.23 9.84
C LYS A 110 -2.22 21.30 9.04
N GLY A 111 -1.27 20.63 9.68
CA GLY A 111 -0.32 19.71 9.04
C GLY A 111 -0.66 18.22 9.24
N SER A 112 -1.85 17.90 9.75
CA SER A 112 -2.17 16.51 10.14
C SER A 112 -2.10 15.50 9.00
N TYR A 113 -2.28 15.94 7.75
CA TYR A 113 -2.18 15.09 6.57
C TYR A 113 -0.75 14.66 6.22
N LEU A 114 0.28 15.35 6.74
CA LEU A 114 1.70 15.01 6.51
C LEU A 114 2.28 14.07 7.59
N ARG A 115 1.47 13.68 8.58
CA ARG A 115 1.94 12.90 9.73
C ARG A 115 2.31 11.50 9.28
N GLY A 116 3.49 11.04 9.70
CA GLY A 116 4.01 9.73 9.32
C GLY A 116 4.69 9.68 7.95
N ILE A 117 4.71 10.76 7.14
CA ILE A 117 5.32 10.74 5.80
C ILE A 117 6.80 10.36 5.87
N ALA A 118 7.57 10.93 6.80
CA ALA A 118 8.98 10.60 6.94
C ALA A 118 9.19 9.10 7.20
N MET A 119 8.40 8.50 8.10
CA MET A 119 8.45 7.06 8.37
C MET A 119 8.01 6.24 7.17
N TYR A 120 7.01 6.70 6.42
CA TYR A 120 6.56 6.05 5.19
C TYR A 120 7.65 6.05 4.11
N VAL A 121 8.34 7.17 3.91
CA VAL A 121 9.46 7.27 2.97
C VAL A 121 10.60 6.34 3.40
N VAL A 122 10.99 6.36 4.68
CA VAL A 122 12.02 5.46 5.22
C VAL A 122 11.63 3.99 5.04
N LYS A 123 10.37 3.64 5.32
CA LYS A 123 9.85 2.29 5.12
C LYS A 123 9.99 1.82 3.68
N ASN A 124 9.58 2.64 2.70
CA ASN A 124 9.67 2.27 1.29
C ASN A 124 11.14 2.17 0.83
N PHE A 125 11.99 3.10 1.27
CA PHE A 125 13.41 3.04 0.98
C PHE A 125 14.07 1.76 1.56
N VAL A 126 13.75 1.40 2.79
CA VAL A 126 14.22 0.16 3.43
C VAL A 126 13.69 -1.07 2.70
N LEU A 127 12.41 -1.05 2.29
CA LEU A 127 11.82 -2.13 1.50
C LEU A 127 12.59 -2.32 0.18
N ASP A 128 12.88 -1.23 -0.54
CA ASP A 128 13.61 -1.29 -1.81
C ASP A 128 15.05 -1.81 -1.63
N LEU A 129 15.72 -1.41 -0.56
CA LEU A 129 17.03 -1.96 -0.20
C LEU A 129 16.95 -3.46 0.11
N GLN A 130 15.96 -3.89 0.89
CA GLN A 130 15.74 -5.30 1.20
C GLN A 130 15.41 -6.11 -0.06
N LEU A 131 14.58 -5.59 -0.95
CA LEU A 131 14.24 -6.23 -2.21
C LEU A 131 15.45 -6.36 -3.12
N SER A 132 16.27 -5.31 -3.23
CA SER A 132 17.49 -5.32 -4.02
C SER A 132 18.46 -6.39 -3.52
N PHE A 133 18.60 -6.51 -2.19
CA PHE A 133 19.43 -7.52 -1.57
C PHE A 133 18.87 -8.94 -1.73
N LEU A 134 17.58 -9.16 -1.43
CA LEU A 134 16.95 -10.47 -1.50
C LEU A 134 16.83 -10.99 -2.93
N SER A 135 16.67 -10.11 -3.91
CA SER A 135 16.59 -10.49 -5.34
C SER A 135 17.89 -11.10 -5.88
N ILE A 136 19.01 -10.96 -5.16
CA ILE A 136 20.27 -11.64 -5.49
C ILE A 136 20.14 -13.15 -5.27
N PHE A 137 19.40 -13.56 -4.25
CA PHE A 137 19.34 -14.95 -3.79
C PHE A 137 17.98 -15.63 -4.03
N LEU A 138 16.92 -14.84 -4.19
CA LEU A 138 15.53 -15.29 -4.26
C LEU A 138 14.80 -14.70 -5.47
N PRO A 139 13.87 -15.45 -6.09
CA PRO A 139 12.97 -14.87 -7.08
C PRO A 139 12.10 -13.79 -6.43
N LYS A 140 11.78 -12.74 -7.20
CA LYS A 140 11.01 -11.56 -6.72
C LYS A 140 9.70 -11.93 -6.01
N ILE A 141 9.04 -12.98 -6.48
CA ILE A 141 7.78 -13.50 -5.93
C ILE A 141 7.93 -13.94 -4.46
N LEU A 142 9.09 -14.44 -4.07
CA LEU A 142 9.38 -14.82 -2.68
C LEU A 142 10.06 -13.68 -1.92
N ALA A 143 10.88 -12.87 -2.59
CA ALA A 143 11.56 -11.74 -1.98
C ALA A 143 10.59 -10.68 -1.45
N LEU A 144 9.52 -10.38 -2.18
CA LEU A 144 8.55 -9.33 -1.84
C LEU A 144 7.73 -9.57 -0.55
N PRO A 145 7.12 -10.74 -0.33
CA PRO A 145 6.45 -11.02 0.94
C PRO A 145 7.44 -11.04 2.10
N ILE A 146 8.64 -11.60 1.91
CA ILE A 146 9.68 -11.65 2.94
C ILE A 146 10.10 -10.22 3.34
N ALA A 147 10.41 -9.36 2.37
CA ALA A 147 10.77 -7.97 2.63
C ALA A 147 9.63 -7.21 3.33
N THR A 148 8.38 -7.43 2.91
CA THR A 148 7.20 -6.83 3.56
C THR A 148 7.08 -7.25 5.03
N ILE A 149 7.35 -8.52 5.33
CA ILE A 149 7.35 -9.06 6.70
C ILE A 149 8.50 -8.44 7.53
N LEU A 150 9.69 -8.30 6.95
CA LEU A 150 10.83 -7.66 7.63
C LEU A 150 10.55 -6.17 7.92
N CYS A 151 9.74 -5.51 7.11
CA CYS A 151 9.26 -4.15 7.34
C CYS A 151 8.10 -4.02 8.35
N ALA A 152 7.68 -5.10 9.02
CA ALA A 152 6.60 -5.06 10.03
C ALA A 152 6.82 -3.98 11.12
N PRO A 153 8.03 -3.80 11.69
CA PRO A 153 8.27 -2.77 12.71
C PRO A 153 8.00 -1.35 12.21
N PHE A 154 8.36 -1.06 10.95
CA PHE A 154 8.12 0.24 10.32
C PHE A 154 6.63 0.49 10.08
N GLY A 155 5.88 -0.57 9.71
CA GLY A 155 4.42 -0.49 9.58
C GLY A 155 3.74 -0.19 10.92
N LEU A 156 4.16 -0.89 11.97
CA LEU A 156 3.64 -0.67 13.33
C LEU A 156 3.97 0.75 13.84
N ALA A 157 5.21 1.18 13.71
CA ALA A 157 5.65 2.52 14.10
C ALA A 157 4.92 3.63 13.33
N TRP A 158 4.73 3.45 12.01
CA TRP A 158 3.97 4.39 11.19
C TRP A 158 2.52 4.50 11.67
N THR A 159 1.85 3.38 11.94
CA THR A 159 0.48 3.38 12.46
C THR A 159 0.41 4.09 13.81
N HIS A 160 1.34 3.84 14.73
CA HIS A 160 1.42 4.54 16.02
C HIS A 160 1.60 6.05 15.86
N ILE A 161 2.48 6.51 14.96
CA ILE A 161 2.67 7.94 14.66
C ILE A 161 1.40 8.59 14.09
N VAL A 162 0.65 7.85 13.29
CA VAL A 162 -0.57 8.36 12.64
C VAL A 162 -1.73 8.49 13.63
N ILE A 163 -1.88 7.53 14.57
CA ILE A 163 -3.03 7.49 15.50
C ILE A 163 -2.79 8.23 16.83
N SER A 164 -1.54 8.42 17.24
CA SER A 164 -1.19 9.05 18.54
C SER A 164 -1.26 10.59 18.50
N ASP A 165 -1.43 11.18 19.67
CA ASP A 165 -1.33 12.63 19.86
C ASP A 165 0.05 13.19 19.44
N PRO A 166 0.13 14.47 19.04
CA PRO A 166 1.36 15.09 18.59
C PRO A 166 2.38 15.18 19.73
N SER A 167 3.28 14.18 19.80
CA SER A 167 4.37 14.18 20.77
C SER A 167 5.59 15.00 20.28
N PRO A 168 6.35 15.63 21.19
CA PRO A 168 7.59 16.34 20.87
C PRO A 168 8.76 15.40 20.51
N LEU A 169 8.61 14.09 20.74
CA LEU A 169 9.68 13.12 20.48
C LEU A 169 9.88 12.88 18.98
N PRO A 170 11.13 12.71 18.52
CA PRO A 170 11.41 12.40 17.14
C PRO A 170 10.89 11.02 16.75
N TRP A 171 10.54 10.85 15.47
CA TRP A 171 9.88 9.65 14.94
C TRP A 171 10.67 8.36 15.19
N TYR A 172 12.00 8.40 15.19
CA TYR A 172 12.85 7.22 15.37
C TYR A 172 12.89 6.72 16.83
N SER A 173 12.55 7.59 17.79
CA SER A 173 12.43 7.19 19.20
C SER A 173 11.10 6.49 19.49
N ARG A 174 10.18 6.46 18.51
CA ARG A 174 8.87 5.80 18.58
C ARG A 174 8.88 4.42 17.90
N MET A 175 10.07 3.84 17.71
CA MET A 175 10.18 2.49 17.17
C MET A 175 9.63 1.49 18.20
N PRO A 176 8.82 0.50 17.76
CA PRO A 176 8.16 -0.42 18.65
C PRO A 176 9.15 -1.37 19.33
N GLU A 177 8.83 -1.76 20.55
CA GLU A 177 9.57 -2.79 21.27
C GLU A 177 9.47 -4.16 20.58
N LEU A 178 10.50 -4.99 20.77
CA LEU A 178 10.55 -6.35 20.21
C LEU A 178 9.35 -7.21 20.61
N ALA A 179 8.76 -6.98 21.79
CA ALA A 179 7.56 -7.67 22.24
C ALA A 179 6.34 -7.34 21.36
N SER A 180 6.13 -6.06 21.04
CA SER A 180 5.05 -5.59 20.17
C SER A 180 5.27 -6.03 18.72
N ILE A 181 6.53 -6.06 18.27
CA ILE A 181 6.87 -6.62 16.95
C ILE A 181 6.42 -8.09 16.87
N LYS A 182 6.79 -8.94 17.84
CA LYS A 182 6.36 -10.35 17.84
C LYS A 182 4.84 -10.53 17.81
N LYS A 183 4.09 -9.62 18.45
CA LYS A 183 2.62 -9.64 18.47
C LYS A 183 1.98 -9.27 17.12
N VAL A 184 2.58 -8.33 16.36
CA VAL A 184 2.05 -7.91 15.05
C VAL A 184 2.43 -8.85 13.89
N MET A 185 3.46 -9.68 14.08
CA MET A 185 4.01 -10.54 13.03
C MET A 185 2.98 -11.48 12.38
N PRO A 186 2.10 -12.21 13.11
CA PRO A 186 1.14 -13.11 12.47
C PRO A 186 0.19 -12.38 11.52
N ALA A 187 -0.33 -11.22 11.95
CA ALA A 187 -1.19 -10.39 11.11
C ALA A 187 -0.44 -9.85 9.89
N THR A 188 0.83 -9.49 10.05
CA THR A 188 1.67 -8.99 8.95
C THR A 188 1.95 -10.07 7.92
N ILE A 189 2.20 -11.31 8.35
CA ILE A 189 2.41 -12.47 7.46
C ILE A 189 1.15 -12.74 6.62
N ILE A 190 -0.02 -12.79 7.26
CA ILE A 190 -1.29 -13.01 6.57
C ILE A 190 -1.51 -11.91 5.53
N TYR A 191 -1.31 -10.65 5.93
CA TYR A 191 -1.44 -9.52 5.01
C TYR A 191 -0.45 -9.58 3.84
N ALA A 192 0.82 -9.91 4.09
CA ALA A 192 1.83 -10.02 3.05
C ALA A 192 1.46 -11.12 2.04
N LEU A 193 1.07 -12.31 2.52
CA LEU A 193 0.65 -13.41 1.64
C LEU A 193 -0.63 -13.10 0.87
N ALA A 194 -1.62 -12.48 1.53
CA ALA A 194 -2.86 -12.03 0.89
C ALA A 194 -2.57 -11.03 -0.24
N ARG A 195 -1.71 -10.04 0.02
CA ARG A 195 -1.27 -9.07 -0.98
C ARG A 195 -0.60 -9.74 -2.17
N GLU A 196 0.35 -10.63 -1.93
CA GLU A 196 1.02 -11.35 -3.01
C GLU A 196 0.05 -12.18 -3.83
N ALA A 197 -0.88 -12.90 -3.21
CA ALA A 197 -1.87 -13.69 -3.92
C ALA A 197 -2.78 -12.82 -4.82
N VAL A 198 -3.18 -11.64 -4.33
CA VAL A 198 -4.04 -10.69 -5.04
C VAL A 198 -3.36 -10.08 -6.26
N TYR A 199 -2.04 -9.90 -6.26
CA TYR A 199 -1.31 -9.42 -7.43
C TYR A 199 -0.83 -10.54 -8.36
N LEU A 200 -0.41 -11.67 -7.79
CA LEU A 200 0.16 -12.78 -8.55
C LEU A 200 -0.89 -13.48 -9.39
N LEU A 201 -2.12 -13.71 -8.88
CA LEU A 201 -3.15 -14.43 -9.61
C LEU A 201 -3.64 -13.68 -10.86
N PRO A 202 -4.05 -12.38 -10.78
CA PRO A 202 -4.42 -11.62 -11.97
C PRO A 202 -3.22 -11.36 -12.89
N GLY A 203 -2.02 -11.16 -12.33
CA GLY A 203 -0.80 -10.98 -13.12
C GLY A 203 -0.47 -12.22 -13.96
N TYR A 204 -0.56 -13.41 -13.36
CA TYR A 204 -0.39 -14.67 -14.08
C TYR A 204 -1.43 -14.82 -15.20
N LEU A 205 -2.70 -14.51 -14.92
CA LEU A 205 -3.76 -14.55 -15.93
C LEU A 205 -3.48 -13.56 -17.08
N ALA A 206 -3.04 -12.33 -16.78
CA ALA A 206 -2.69 -11.33 -17.78
C ALA A 206 -1.54 -11.77 -18.70
N ILE A 207 -0.52 -12.42 -18.13
CA ILE A 207 0.60 -13.00 -18.89
C ILE A 207 0.11 -14.18 -19.75
N SER A 208 -0.76 -15.04 -19.21
CA SER A 208 -1.30 -16.18 -19.95
C SER A 208 -2.12 -15.76 -21.18
N PHE A 209 -2.82 -14.63 -21.09
CA PHE A 209 -3.55 -14.01 -22.19
C PHE A 209 -2.67 -13.17 -23.13
N ARG A 210 -1.36 -13.04 -22.83
CA ARG A 210 -0.39 -12.23 -23.59
C ARG A 210 -0.82 -10.76 -23.76
N LEU A 211 -1.52 -10.20 -22.76
CA LEU A 211 -2.06 -8.84 -22.82
C LEU A 211 -0.97 -7.75 -22.93
N PHE A 212 0.27 -8.07 -22.56
CA PHE A 212 1.40 -7.14 -22.66
C PHE A 212 2.13 -7.21 -24.01
N GLU A 213 1.90 -8.27 -24.79
CA GLU A 213 2.54 -8.48 -26.10
C GLU A 213 1.58 -8.21 -27.27
N SER A 214 0.29 -8.08 -26.99
CA SER A 214 -0.75 -7.79 -27.98
C SER A 214 -0.61 -6.38 -28.56
N GLU A 215 -0.36 -6.27 -29.88
CA GLU A 215 -0.43 -5.01 -30.62
C GLU A 215 -1.85 -4.77 -31.16
N PRO A 216 -2.63 -3.81 -30.60
CA PRO A 216 -4.04 -3.64 -30.97
C PRO A 216 -4.25 -3.21 -32.43
N SER A 217 -3.24 -2.57 -33.03
CA SER A 217 -3.29 -2.03 -34.41
C SER A 217 -3.23 -3.11 -35.50
N LYS A 218 -2.80 -4.33 -35.16
CA LYS A 218 -2.67 -5.45 -36.11
C LYS A 218 -3.78 -6.49 -35.97
N MET A 219 -4.73 -6.28 -35.05
CA MET A 219 -5.77 -7.25 -34.72
C MET A 219 -7.02 -7.10 -35.57
N SER A 220 -7.67 -8.22 -35.87
CA SER A 220 -9.03 -8.22 -36.41
C SER A 220 -10.04 -7.69 -35.36
N PRO A 221 -11.22 -7.20 -35.78
CA PRO A 221 -12.24 -6.74 -34.85
C PRO A 221 -12.66 -7.78 -33.81
N GLN A 222 -12.61 -9.07 -34.15
CA GLN A 222 -12.95 -10.18 -33.24
C GLN A 222 -11.85 -10.45 -32.21
N GLU A 223 -10.58 -10.29 -32.59
CA GLU A 223 -9.45 -10.42 -31.66
C GLU A 223 -9.42 -9.25 -30.69
N LEU A 224 -9.75 -8.04 -31.15
CA LEU A 224 -9.85 -6.86 -30.31
C LEU A 224 -10.96 -7.00 -29.26
N THR A 225 -12.14 -7.53 -29.62
CA THR A 225 -13.21 -7.79 -28.64
C THR A 225 -12.82 -8.87 -27.65
N THR A 226 -12.12 -9.92 -28.10
CA THR A 226 -11.60 -10.98 -27.22
C THR A 226 -10.59 -10.44 -26.22
N MET A 227 -9.65 -9.60 -26.66
CA MET A 227 -8.68 -8.91 -25.80
C MET A 227 -9.39 -8.01 -24.78
N GLY A 228 -10.44 -7.30 -25.19
CA GLY A 228 -11.26 -6.48 -24.30
C GLY A 228 -11.90 -7.32 -23.18
N ILE A 229 -12.49 -8.47 -23.52
CA ILE A 229 -13.09 -9.40 -22.56
C ILE A 229 -12.02 -9.98 -21.62
N GLN A 230 -10.87 -10.38 -22.14
CA GLN A 230 -9.74 -10.89 -21.35
C GLN A 230 -9.23 -9.84 -20.36
N THR A 231 -9.04 -8.60 -20.80
CA THR A 231 -8.62 -7.49 -19.94
C THR A 231 -9.67 -7.22 -18.86
N ALA A 232 -10.95 -7.15 -19.23
CA ALA A 232 -12.04 -7.00 -18.28
C ALA A 232 -12.05 -8.14 -17.24
N SER A 233 -11.82 -9.38 -17.66
CA SER A 233 -11.77 -10.53 -16.75
C SER A 233 -10.63 -10.43 -15.72
N VAL A 234 -9.45 -9.96 -16.13
CA VAL A 234 -8.30 -9.72 -15.23
C VAL A 234 -8.63 -8.61 -14.23
N ILE A 235 -9.23 -7.51 -14.68
CA ILE A 235 -9.62 -6.39 -13.82
C ILE A 235 -10.69 -6.82 -12.81
N ILE A 236 -11.71 -7.55 -13.26
CA ILE A 236 -12.78 -8.08 -12.39
C ILE A 236 -12.18 -9.02 -11.34
N LEU A 237 -11.30 -9.95 -11.75
CA LEU A 237 -10.62 -10.85 -10.83
C LEU A 237 -9.79 -10.10 -9.80
N ALA A 238 -8.97 -9.14 -10.22
CA ALA A 238 -8.17 -8.31 -9.33
C ALA A 238 -9.05 -7.54 -8.34
N SER A 239 -10.16 -6.97 -8.80
CA SER A 239 -11.10 -6.21 -7.97
C SER A 239 -11.79 -7.11 -6.93
N VAL A 240 -12.24 -8.30 -7.34
CA VAL A 240 -12.87 -9.28 -6.44
C VAL A 240 -11.88 -9.76 -5.38
N LEU A 241 -10.65 -10.10 -5.77
CA LEU A 241 -9.60 -10.51 -4.83
C LEU A 241 -9.21 -9.37 -3.88
N ALA A 242 -9.11 -8.14 -4.39
CA ALA A 242 -8.84 -6.98 -3.56
C ALA A 242 -9.94 -6.80 -2.50
N PHE A 243 -11.21 -6.84 -2.91
CA PHE A 243 -12.35 -6.63 -2.01
C PHE A 243 -12.51 -7.76 -0.98
N LEU A 244 -12.40 -9.02 -1.40
CA LEU A 244 -12.67 -10.16 -0.52
C LEU A 244 -11.47 -10.59 0.34
N VAL A 245 -10.25 -10.30 -0.10
CA VAL A 245 -9.03 -10.82 0.55
C VAL A 245 -8.15 -9.68 1.05
N LEU A 246 -7.77 -8.74 0.18
CA LEU A 246 -6.81 -7.71 0.53
C LEU A 246 -7.36 -6.70 1.54
N ILE A 247 -8.60 -6.24 1.33
CA ILE A 247 -9.23 -5.24 2.21
C ILE A 247 -9.40 -5.83 3.62
N PRO A 248 -10.02 -7.01 3.84
CA PRO A 248 -10.13 -7.59 5.18
C PRO A 248 -8.78 -7.86 5.85
N ALA A 249 -7.77 -8.30 5.09
CA ALA A 249 -6.42 -8.49 5.60
C ALA A 249 -5.77 -7.16 6.03
N SER A 250 -5.99 -6.07 5.28
CA SER A 250 -5.49 -4.75 5.67
C SER A 250 -6.18 -4.19 6.91
N VAL A 251 -7.50 -4.36 7.03
CA VAL A 251 -8.29 -3.95 8.21
C VAL A 251 -7.82 -4.67 9.46
N THR A 252 -7.65 -5.99 9.38
CA THR A 252 -7.17 -6.79 10.52
C THR A 252 -5.75 -6.38 10.93
N LEU A 253 -4.84 -6.16 9.98
CA LEU A 253 -3.50 -5.67 10.28
C LEU A 253 -3.51 -4.29 10.94
N ALA A 254 -4.26 -3.33 10.39
CA ALA A 254 -4.36 -1.98 10.92
C ALA A 254 -4.91 -1.98 12.37
N ARG A 255 -5.93 -2.79 12.64
CA ARG A 255 -6.51 -2.94 13.98
C ARG A 255 -5.55 -3.62 14.96
N VAL A 256 -4.82 -4.66 14.53
CA VAL A 256 -3.78 -5.28 15.36
C VAL A 256 -2.68 -4.27 15.67
N GLN A 257 -2.22 -3.49 14.69
CA GLN A 257 -1.22 -2.45 14.91
C GLN A 257 -1.70 -1.37 15.90
N ALA A 258 -2.95 -0.92 15.76
CA ALA A 258 -3.55 0.06 16.66
C ALA A 258 -3.71 -0.48 18.09
N SER A 259 -4.13 -1.75 18.26
CA SER A 259 -4.27 -2.39 19.58
C SER A 259 -2.96 -2.52 20.35
N LEU A 260 -1.82 -2.41 19.66
CA LEU A 260 -0.48 -2.48 20.24
C LEU A 260 0.10 -1.09 20.59
N LEU A 261 -0.69 -0.02 20.46
CA LEU A 261 -0.34 1.30 20.96
C LEU A 261 -0.18 1.23 22.49
N ALA A 262 0.86 1.87 23.01
CA ALA A 262 1.14 1.83 24.43
C ALA A 262 0.03 2.55 25.22
N GLU A 263 -0.30 2.04 26.41
CA GLU A 263 -1.46 2.53 27.16
C GLU A 263 -1.32 4.00 27.59
N ASN A 264 -0.08 4.46 27.73
CA ASN A 264 0.33 5.82 28.09
C ASN A 264 0.27 6.84 26.94
N GLU A 265 -0.02 6.40 25.71
CA GLU A 265 -0.22 7.31 24.58
C GLU A 265 -1.72 7.51 24.32
N GLU A 266 -2.17 8.77 24.35
CA GLU A 266 -3.52 9.14 23.96
C GLU A 266 -3.69 9.05 22.44
N SER A 267 -4.81 8.47 22.01
CA SER A 267 -5.17 8.37 20.60
C SER A 267 -6.06 9.54 20.18
N ILE A 268 -5.81 10.03 18.97
CA ILE A 268 -6.60 11.11 18.39
C ILE A 268 -7.95 10.60 17.91
N VAL A 269 -7.93 9.40 17.35
CA VAL A 269 -9.14 8.70 16.91
C VAL A 269 -9.60 7.80 18.06
N PRO A 270 -10.87 7.86 18.44
CA PRO A 270 -11.44 6.88 19.37
C PRO A 270 -11.43 5.50 18.71
N PHE A 271 -10.76 4.54 19.36
CA PHE A 271 -10.80 3.14 18.92
C PHE A 271 -10.78 2.20 20.13
N ASP A 272 -11.60 1.16 20.05
CA ASP A 272 -11.60 0.07 21.03
C ASP A 272 -10.27 -0.69 20.99
N ARG A 273 -9.43 -0.50 22.01
CA ARG A 273 -8.13 -1.18 22.15
C ARG A 273 -8.28 -2.71 22.15
N THR A 274 -9.40 -3.25 22.64
CA THR A 274 -9.65 -4.70 22.76
C THR A 274 -10.37 -5.31 21.55
N PHE A 275 -10.97 -4.47 20.70
CA PHE A 275 -11.86 -4.84 19.58
C PHE A 275 -12.82 -6.00 19.92
N GLY A 276 -13.48 -5.92 21.09
CA GLY A 276 -14.39 -6.93 21.61
C GLY A 276 -13.72 -8.26 22.00
N GLY A 277 -12.49 -8.23 22.53
CA GLY A 277 -11.74 -9.41 23.00
C GLY A 277 -11.14 -10.30 21.91
N ARG A 278 -11.36 -9.98 20.62
CA ARG A 278 -10.97 -10.82 19.48
C ARG A 278 -9.49 -10.73 19.10
N VAL A 279 -8.79 -9.70 19.55
CA VAL A 279 -7.34 -9.51 19.27
C VAL A 279 -6.48 -10.11 20.40
N PHE A 280 -7.06 -10.28 21.58
CA PHE A 280 -6.37 -10.71 22.80
C PHE A 280 -6.75 -12.10 23.33
N GLY A 281 -7.79 -12.73 22.75
CA GLY A 281 -8.44 -13.94 23.27
C GLY A 281 -7.58 -15.21 23.44
N ARG A 282 -6.28 -15.18 23.13
CA ARG A 282 -5.38 -16.32 23.32
C ARG A 282 -4.15 -16.05 24.20
N TRP A 283 -3.80 -14.78 24.47
CA TRP A 283 -2.54 -14.46 25.15
C TRP A 283 -2.70 -14.14 26.65
N TYR A 284 -3.82 -13.55 27.08
CA TYR A 284 -4.04 -13.31 28.52
C TYR A 284 -4.29 -14.58 29.32
N LEU A 285 -4.84 -15.65 28.71
CA LEU A 285 -4.94 -16.95 29.37
C LEU A 285 -3.56 -17.55 29.71
N TYR A 286 -2.49 -17.17 28.99
CA TYR A 286 -1.13 -17.64 29.27
C TYR A 286 -0.36 -16.75 30.27
N GLN A 287 -0.71 -15.46 30.38
CA GLN A 287 -0.12 -14.55 31.37
C GLN A 287 -0.84 -14.59 32.73
N GLY A 288 -2.15 -14.82 32.76
CA GLY A 288 -2.92 -15.01 34.00
C GLY A 288 -2.52 -16.27 34.77
N CYS A 289 -2.03 -17.32 34.08
CA CYS A 289 -1.52 -18.53 34.75
C CYS A 289 -0.07 -18.41 35.28
N ARG A 290 0.63 -17.29 35.06
CA ARG A 290 2.03 -17.12 35.51
C ARG A 290 2.23 -16.01 36.55
N TYR A 291 1.18 -15.28 36.91
CA TYR A 291 1.18 -14.25 37.97
C TYR A 291 0.01 -14.44 38.96
N GLY A 292 -0.33 -15.70 39.24
CA GLY A 292 -1.40 -16.04 40.17
C GLY A 292 -0.96 -17.16 41.10
N ASN A 293 0.22 -17.05 41.73
CA ASN A 293 0.54 -17.89 42.88
C ASN A 293 1.73 -17.35 43.70
N ASP A 294 1.69 -16.10 44.15
CA ASP A 294 2.49 -15.69 45.31
C ASP A 294 1.88 -14.49 46.00
N SER A 295 1.75 -14.61 47.32
CA SER A 295 1.27 -13.62 48.29
C SER A 295 -0.25 -13.50 48.40
N TYR A 296 -0.85 -14.36 49.22
CA TYR A 296 -1.50 -13.97 50.49
C TYR A 296 -1.66 -15.24 51.35
N ASP A 297 -0.77 -15.43 52.32
CA ASP A 297 -1.10 -16.08 53.59
C ASP A 297 0.00 -15.80 54.61
N VAL A 298 -0.43 -15.69 55.86
CA VAL A 298 0.32 -15.60 57.13
C VAL A 298 0.58 -14.19 57.70
N LEU A 299 -0.40 -13.79 58.52
CA LEU A 299 -0.41 -12.90 59.70
C LEU A 299 -0.50 -11.38 59.49
#